data_AF-A0AA89BYW0-F1
#
_entry.id   AF-A0AA89BYW0-F1
#
_cell.length_a   1.000
_cell.length_b   1.000
_cell.length_c   1.000
_cell.angle_alpha   90.00
_cell.angle_beta   90.00
_cell.angle_gamma   90.00
#
_symmetry.space_group_name_H-M   'P 1'
#
loop_
_entity.id
_entity.type
_entity.pdbx_description
1 polymer ?
#
loop_
_entity_poly.entity_id
_entity_poly.type
_entity_poly.pdbx_seq_one_letter_code
_entity_poly.pdbx_strand_id
1 'polypeptide(L)'
;MAATFETRQNPFHLTAAGELGSHRETMLDNELLLRTELGRPKRRGYGIPGEGFIFGKPNEARHGGADDALHGWPRTISTTTLPFARKDKKAERDFMALNKAAIQSGLVTAQENYEFRATHDVRRKTAGAESTRTRTRRLPPTMVFGISTRPSTPIFDLLEHKYQDKWLQSRRAQELAKRKEETQQKRNPCKVYDTRASLLRTYQNPVEPAPLWQMSKFKKNARPSLQTFRTKGAQENAFDNFASDQISRKGNLGHGVYESAKN
;
A
#
# COMPACT_ATOMS: atom_id res chain seq x y z
N MET A 1 43.85 48.23 -8.13
CA MET A 1 43.89 46.83 -7.64
C MET A 1 43.71 46.88 -6.13
N ALA A 2 42.48 46.72 -5.65
CA ALA A 2 42.19 46.72 -4.21
C ALA A 2 42.24 45.26 -3.74
N ALA A 3 43.30 44.91 -3.01
CA ALA A 3 43.41 43.62 -2.33
C ALA A 3 42.41 43.62 -1.16
N THR A 4 41.31 42.90 -1.31
CA THR A 4 40.40 42.59 -0.20
C THR A 4 41.13 41.66 0.75
N PHE A 5 41.60 42.20 1.87
CA PHE A 5 42.05 41.42 3.01
C PHE A 5 40.86 40.59 3.53
N GLU A 6 40.77 39.33 3.12
CA GLU A 6 39.95 38.34 3.81
C GLU A 6 40.60 38.09 5.18
N THR A 7 40.16 38.83 6.17
CA THR A 7 40.41 38.50 7.57
C THR A 7 39.87 37.09 7.79
N ARG A 8 40.75 36.10 7.92
CA ARG A 8 40.39 34.72 8.30
C ARG A 8 39.82 34.77 9.72
N GLN A 9 38.54 35.11 9.85
CA GLN A 9 37.85 35.12 11.12
C GLN A 9 37.82 33.69 11.66
N ASN A 10 38.15 33.54 12.95
CA ASN A 10 38.09 32.26 13.64
C ASN A 10 36.65 31.67 13.47
N PRO A 11 36.49 30.47 12.90
CA PRO A 11 35.17 29.90 12.64
C PRO A 11 34.34 29.68 13.90
N PHE A 12 34.99 29.62 15.07
CA PHE A 12 34.36 29.41 16.37
C PHE A 12 33.84 30.70 17.05
N HIS A 13 34.12 31.90 16.52
CA HIS A 13 33.65 33.16 17.10
C HIS A 13 32.13 33.21 17.31
N LEU A 14 31.38 32.51 16.43
CA LEU A 14 29.92 32.43 16.47
C LEU A 14 29.39 31.25 17.29
N THR A 15 30.27 30.52 17.96
CA THR A 15 29.90 29.45 18.88
C THR A 15 29.70 30.02 20.28
N ALA A 16 28.94 29.35 21.15
CA ALA A 16 28.72 29.76 22.53
C ALA A 16 30.03 29.98 23.32
N ALA A 17 31.09 29.25 22.98
CA ALA A 17 32.43 29.42 23.56
C ALA A 17 33.14 30.71 23.09
N GLY A 18 32.78 31.28 21.93
CA GLY A 18 33.43 32.46 21.38
C GLY A 18 34.88 32.21 20.98
N GLU A 19 35.77 33.16 21.30
CA GLU A 19 37.22 33.07 21.01
C GLU A 19 38.05 32.38 22.10
N LEU A 20 37.44 32.09 23.25
CA LEU A 20 38.12 31.57 24.45
C LEU A 20 37.62 30.16 24.78
N GLY A 21 38.55 29.29 25.20
CA GLY A 21 38.25 27.93 25.65
C GLY A 21 38.59 26.84 24.63
N SER A 22 38.21 25.60 24.94
CA SER A 22 38.49 24.44 24.08
C SER A 22 37.46 24.34 22.95
N HIS A 23 37.92 24.40 21.70
CA HIS A 23 37.08 24.23 20.51
C HIS A 23 37.11 22.79 20.01
N ARG A 24 35.96 22.29 19.53
CA ARG A 24 35.84 21.01 18.82
C ARG A 24 35.12 21.27 17.51
N GLU A 25 35.55 20.63 16.42
CA GLU A 25 34.94 20.80 15.10
C GLU A 25 33.43 20.50 15.11
N THR A 26 33.02 19.49 15.87
CA THR A 26 31.61 19.11 16.06
C THR A 26 30.73 20.21 16.67
N MET A 27 31.33 21.26 17.24
CA MET A 27 30.56 22.41 17.75
C MET A 27 29.95 23.25 16.62
N LEU A 28 30.57 23.24 15.43
CA LEU A 28 30.06 23.95 14.26
C LEU A 28 28.85 23.25 13.64
N ASP A 29 28.71 21.95 13.89
CA ASP A 29 27.60 21.13 13.38
C ASP A 29 26.35 21.17 14.28
N ASN A 30 26.51 21.62 15.53
CA ASN A 30 25.44 21.61 16.52
C ASN A 30 24.70 22.96 16.58
N GLU A 31 23.45 22.98 16.12
CA GLU A 31 22.58 24.18 16.13
C GLU A 31 22.48 24.86 17.50
N LEU A 32 22.54 24.11 18.61
CA LEU A 32 22.41 24.67 19.96
C LEU A 32 23.65 25.46 20.42
N LEU A 33 24.81 25.16 19.84
CA LEU A 33 26.06 25.80 20.19
C LEU A 33 26.33 27.02 19.31
N LEU A 34 25.57 27.23 18.24
CA LEU A 34 25.70 28.37 17.33
C LEU A 34 24.86 29.55 17.80
N ARG A 35 25.46 30.73 17.87
CA ARG A 35 24.78 32.00 18.14
C ARG A 35 24.16 32.56 16.86
N THR A 36 23.04 33.24 17.03
CA THR A 36 22.37 33.97 15.94
C THR A 36 23.09 35.28 15.66
N GLU A 37 23.41 35.52 14.40
CA GLU A 37 23.95 36.79 13.93
C GLU A 37 22.81 37.76 13.59
N LEU A 38 22.93 39.01 14.02
CA LEU A 38 21.96 40.05 13.66
C LEU A 38 22.01 40.30 12.14
N GLY A 39 20.84 40.31 11.50
CA GLY A 39 20.72 40.55 10.06
C GLY A 39 21.06 39.35 9.16
N ARG A 40 21.33 38.17 9.73
CA ARG A 40 21.57 36.93 8.98
C ARG A 40 20.59 35.82 9.39
N PRO A 41 20.27 34.89 8.49
CA PRO A 41 19.42 33.75 8.81
C PRO A 41 20.09 32.83 9.84
N LYS A 42 19.27 32.16 10.65
CA LYS A 42 19.75 31.22 11.68
C LYS A 42 20.57 30.09 11.05
N ARG A 43 21.81 29.91 11.52
CA ARG A 43 22.67 28.79 11.12
C ARG A 43 22.24 27.52 11.85
N ARG A 44 22.14 26.41 11.13
CA ARG A 44 21.72 25.09 11.68
C ARG A 44 22.86 24.09 11.85
N GLY A 45 24.08 24.46 11.50
CA GLY A 45 25.24 23.56 11.56
C GLY A 45 25.27 22.50 10.46
N TYR A 46 24.59 22.72 9.34
CA TYR A 46 24.74 21.84 8.17
C TYR A 46 25.93 22.30 7.32
N GLY A 47 26.78 21.34 6.95
CA GLY A 47 27.80 21.54 5.92
C GLY A 47 27.14 21.87 4.58
N ILE A 48 27.33 23.10 4.13
CA ILE A 48 26.88 23.54 2.82
C ILE A 48 27.98 23.18 1.81
N PRO A 49 27.65 22.57 0.67
CA PRO A 49 28.60 22.41 -0.42
C PRO A 49 29.15 23.78 -0.84
N GLY A 50 30.45 23.84 -1.16
CA GLY A 50 31.22 25.08 -1.28
C GLY A 50 30.69 26.12 -2.27
N GLU A 51 31.33 27.29 -2.26
CA GLU A 51 30.98 28.45 -3.09
C GLU A 51 31.10 28.09 -4.58
N GLY A 52 29.94 27.87 -5.23
CA GLY A 52 29.86 27.33 -6.60
C GLY A 52 28.84 26.20 -6.74
N PHE A 53 28.34 25.64 -5.63
CA PHE A 53 27.23 24.69 -5.68
C PHE A 53 25.89 25.39 -5.90
N ILE A 54 25.23 25.05 -7.01
CA ILE A 54 23.87 25.53 -7.31
C ILE A 54 22.88 24.57 -6.66
N PHE A 55 22.13 25.08 -5.68
CA PHE A 55 21.05 24.32 -5.07
C PHE A 55 19.88 24.13 -6.03
N GLY A 56 19.24 22.96 -5.92
CA GLY A 56 18.13 22.56 -6.77
C GLY A 56 18.52 21.51 -7.79
N LYS A 57 17.52 21.00 -8.52
CA LYS A 57 17.76 20.04 -9.60
C LYS A 57 17.81 20.81 -10.92
N PRO A 58 18.90 20.74 -11.71
CA PRO A 58 18.91 21.34 -13.03
C PRO A 58 17.85 20.66 -13.90
N ASN A 59 17.18 21.45 -14.74
CA ASN A 59 16.36 20.90 -15.80
C ASN A 59 17.31 20.25 -16.80
N GLU A 60 17.44 18.93 -16.71
CA GLU A 60 18.16 18.14 -17.71
C GLU A 60 17.56 18.47 -19.08
N ALA A 61 18.41 18.89 -20.03
CA ALA A 61 18.00 19.05 -21.42
C ALA A 61 17.56 17.67 -21.91
N ARG A 62 16.24 17.43 -21.92
CA ARG A 62 15.70 16.20 -22.47
C ARG A 62 16.08 16.15 -23.94
N HIS A 63 16.81 15.12 -24.34
CA HIS A 63 16.79 14.66 -25.72
C HIS A 63 15.36 14.17 -26.00
N GLY A 64 14.64 14.88 -26.87
CA GLY A 64 13.19 14.75 -27.04
C GLY A 64 12.53 16.09 -27.34
N GLY A 65 12.99 16.78 -28.38
CA GLY A 65 12.40 18.04 -28.83
C GLY A 65 11.08 17.83 -29.59
N ALA A 66 10.45 18.93 -30.03
CA ALA A 66 9.27 18.86 -30.89
C ALA A 66 9.53 18.06 -32.19
N ASP A 67 10.76 18.13 -32.69
CA ASP A 67 11.25 17.36 -33.83
C ASP A 67 11.17 15.84 -33.61
N ASP A 68 11.66 15.34 -32.47
CA ASP A 68 11.56 13.92 -32.09
C ASP A 68 10.11 13.47 -31.88
N ALA A 69 9.23 14.37 -31.44
CA ALA A 69 7.81 14.08 -31.26
C ALA A 69 7.07 13.93 -32.59
N LEU A 70 7.48 14.70 -33.62
CA LEU A 70 6.87 14.66 -34.96
C LEU A 70 7.37 13.48 -35.79
N HIS A 71 8.64 13.11 -35.68
CA HIS A 71 9.26 12.05 -36.49
C HIS A 71 9.01 10.63 -35.95
N GLY A 72 8.31 10.50 -34.83
CA GLY A 72 7.95 9.23 -34.23
C GLY A 72 9.12 8.58 -33.49
N TRP A 73 8.80 7.85 -32.42
CA TRP A 73 9.84 7.23 -31.60
C TRP A 73 10.54 6.14 -32.41
N PRO A 74 11.89 6.10 -32.48
CA PRO A 74 12.59 5.03 -33.17
C PRO A 74 12.18 3.69 -32.56
N ARG A 75 11.71 2.76 -33.42
CA ARG A 75 11.26 1.41 -33.02
C ARG A 75 12.35 0.56 -32.33
N THR A 76 13.58 1.06 -32.26
CA THR A 76 14.76 0.40 -31.69
C THR A 76 15.19 0.95 -30.32
N ILE A 77 14.44 1.90 -29.75
CA ILE A 77 14.64 2.25 -28.34
C ILE A 77 14.01 1.14 -27.48
N SER A 78 14.76 0.06 -27.31
CA SER A 78 14.66 -0.78 -26.13
C SER A 78 14.62 0.15 -24.91
N THR A 79 13.50 0.13 -24.17
CA THR A 79 13.27 0.42 -22.75
C THR A 79 14.41 1.05 -21.90
N THR A 80 15.12 2.07 -22.40
CA THR A 80 16.28 2.64 -21.68
C THR A 80 16.26 4.17 -21.61
N THR A 81 15.41 4.87 -22.36
CA THR A 81 15.33 6.35 -22.32
C THR A 81 14.04 6.92 -21.74
N LEU A 82 13.14 6.08 -21.20
CA LEU A 82 12.08 6.61 -20.33
C LEU A 82 12.74 7.09 -19.03
N PRO A 83 12.40 8.29 -18.51
CA PRO A 83 12.98 8.84 -17.27
C PRO A 83 12.63 8.01 -16.02
N PHE A 84 11.71 7.05 -16.19
CA PHE A 84 11.59 5.90 -15.32
C PHE A 84 12.16 4.70 -16.08
N ALA A 85 13.49 4.61 -16.15
CA ALA A 85 14.12 3.31 -16.21
C ALA A 85 13.60 2.60 -14.95
N ARG A 86 12.56 1.78 -15.13
CA ARG A 86 12.16 0.84 -14.09
C ARG A 86 13.44 0.07 -13.90
N LYS A 87 14.19 0.36 -12.82
CA LYS A 87 15.28 -0.51 -12.38
C LYS A 87 14.66 -1.88 -12.47
N ASP A 88 15.09 -2.70 -13.43
CA ASP A 88 14.44 -3.97 -13.68
C ASP A 88 14.49 -4.65 -12.33
N LYS A 89 13.33 -4.71 -11.67
CA LYS A 89 13.23 -5.25 -10.33
C LYS A 89 13.45 -6.72 -10.58
N LYS A 90 14.72 -7.10 -10.46
CA LYS A 90 15.23 -8.45 -10.45
C LYS A 90 14.19 -9.28 -9.73
N ALA A 91 13.45 -10.10 -10.49
CA ALA A 91 12.29 -10.79 -9.95
C ALA A 91 12.70 -11.56 -8.70
N GLU A 92 11.80 -11.62 -7.72
CA GLU A 92 12.06 -12.28 -6.45
C GLU A 92 12.53 -13.71 -6.69
N ARG A 93 13.47 -14.20 -5.87
CA ARG A 93 13.94 -15.58 -5.97
C ARG A 93 12.80 -16.55 -5.67
N ASP A 94 12.73 -17.64 -6.43
CA ASP A 94 11.74 -18.69 -6.21
C ASP A 94 12.30 -19.75 -5.27
N PHE A 95 12.09 -19.55 -3.96
CA PHE A 95 12.53 -20.49 -2.93
C PHE A 95 11.87 -21.87 -3.04
N MET A 96 10.66 -21.98 -3.62
CA MET A 96 10.00 -23.29 -3.77
C MET A 96 10.68 -24.10 -4.86
N ALA A 97 10.97 -23.47 -5.99
CA ALA A 97 11.71 -24.11 -7.08
C ALA A 97 13.15 -24.47 -6.66
N LEU A 98 13.84 -23.56 -5.94
CA LEU A 98 15.18 -23.84 -5.40
C LEU A 98 15.19 -24.99 -4.41
N ASN A 99 14.24 -25.02 -3.46
CA ASN A 99 14.16 -26.10 -2.49
C ASN A 99 13.86 -27.44 -3.14
N LYS A 100 12.97 -27.45 -4.15
CA LYS A 100 12.67 -28.65 -4.92
C LYS A 100 13.92 -29.17 -5.64
N ALA A 101 14.69 -28.28 -6.27
CA ALA A 101 15.94 -28.64 -6.95
C ALA A 101 17.01 -29.14 -5.98
N ALA A 102 17.15 -28.50 -4.80
CA ALA A 102 18.08 -28.93 -3.76
C ALA A 102 17.77 -30.36 -3.29
N ILE A 103 16.49 -30.66 -3.04
CA ILE A 103 16.04 -32.01 -2.66
C ILE A 103 16.27 -33.01 -3.79
N GLN A 104 16.04 -32.61 -5.05
CA GLN A 104 16.34 -33.46 -6.22
C GLN A 104 17.84 -33.76 -6.38
N SER A 105 18.72 -32.85 -5.96
CA SER A 105 20.17 -33.10 -5.89
C SER A 105 20.60 -33.86 -4.63
N GLY A 106 19.67 -34.29 -3.76
CA GLY A 106 19.97 -35.02 -2.54
C GLY A 106 20.44 -34.16 -1.37
N LEU A 107 20.30 -32.83 -1.45
CA LEU A 107 20.66 -31.90 -0.38
C LEU A 107 19.47 -31.75 0.59
N VAL A 108 19.66 -32.17 1.84
CA VAL A 108 18.60 -32.24 2.85
C VAL A 108 18.94 -31.38 4.06
N THR A 109 20.21 -31.01 4.24
CA THR A 109 20.66 -30.19 5.37
C THR A 109 20.39 -28.70 5.12
N ALA A 110 20.10 -27.95 6.17
CA ALA A 110 19.83 -26.51 6.07
C ALA A 110 21.01 -25.71 5.49
N GLN A 111 22.25 -26.08 5.85
CA GLN A 111 23.47 -25.47 5.35
C GLN A 111 23.66 -25.74 3.85
N GLU A 112 23.51 -26.99 3.42
CA GLU A 112 23.57 -27.38 2.01
C GLU A 112 22.55 -26.60 1.16
N ASN A 113 21.33 -26.44 1.67
CA ASN A 113 20.28 -25.68 0.98
C ASN A 113 20.62 -24.18 0.91
N TYR A 114 21.28 -23.62 1.94
CA TYR A 114 21.78 -22.24 1.90
C TYR A 114 22.86 -22.06 0.82
N GLU A 115 23.84 -22.97 0.76
CA GLU A 115 24.90 -22.98 -0.26
C GLU A 115 24.33 -23.20 -1.67
N PHE A 116 23.34 -24.08 -1.80
CA PHE A 116 22.64 -24.33 -3.06
C PHE A 116 21.91 -23.08 -3.58
N ARG A 117 21.26 -22.31 -2.68
CA ARG A 117 20.60 -21.04 -3.03
C ARG A 117 21.58 -19.90 -3.33
N ALA A 118 22.83 -20.00 -2.87
CA ALA A 118 23.87 -19.02 -3.19
C ALA A 118 24.44 -19.26 -4.60
N THR A 119 24.53 -20.51 -5.03
CA THR A 119 25.09 -20.92 -6.33
C THR A 119 24.05 -20.97 -7.46
N HIS A 120 22.78 -21.23 -7.14
CA HIS A 120 21.69 -21.34 -8.12
C HIS A 120 20.72 -20.16 -8.01
N ASP A 121 20.58 -19.37 -9.08
CA ASP A 121 19.64 -18.23 -9.15
C ASP A 121 18.39 -18.63 -9.96
N VAL A 122 17.34 -19.08 -9.27
CA VAL A 122 16.01 -19.29 -9.86
C VAL A 122 15.07 -18.17 -9.39
N ARG A 123 14.40 -17.51 -10.34
CA ARG A 123 13.53 -16.36 -10.07
C ARG A 123 12.09 -16.65 -10.44
N ARG A 124 11.16 -16.07 -9.66
CA ARG A 124 9.73 -16.14 -9.95
C ARG A 124 9.45 -15.44 -11.27
N LYS A 125 8.67 -16.10 -12.12
CA LYS A 125 8.11 -15.46 -13.30
C LYS A 125 7.14 -14.37 -12.83
N THR A 126 7.30 -13.15 -13.32
CA THR A 126 6.35 -12.07 -13.02
C THR A 126 5.02 -12.42 -13.68
N ALA A 127 3.90 -12.27 -12.95
CA ALA A 127 2.57 -12.67 -13.39
C ALA A 127 2.06 -11.98 -14.68
N GLY A 128 2.83 -11.04 -15.26
CA GLY A 128 2.55 -10.41 -16.55
C GLY A 128 3.26 -11.05 -17.75
N ALA A 129 4.35 -11.80 -17.57
CA ALA A 129 5.17 -12.23 -18.71
C ALA A 129 4.51 -13.37 -19.53
N GLU A 130 3.77 -14.26 -18.89
CA GLU A 130 3.12 -15.39 -19.57
C GLU A 130 1.78 -14.98 -20.23
N SER A 131 1.10 -13.96 -19.69
CA SER A 131 -0.20 -13.47 -20.19
C SER A 131 -0.07 -12.43 -21.31
N THR A 132 1.09 -11.78 -21.44
CA THR A 132 1.37 -10.79 -22.49
C THR A 132 2.11 -11.37 -23.69
N ARG A 133 2.06 -12.70 -23.92
CA ARG A 133 1.96 -13.15 -25.31
C ARG A 133 0.61 -12.69 -25.79
N THR A 134 0.60 -11.43 -26.23
CA THR A 134 -0.44 -10.79 -27.00
C THR A 134 -0.94 -11.81 -28.00
N ARG A 135 -2.03 -12.50 -27.65
CA ARG A 135 -3.01 -12.89 -28.64
C ARG A 135 -3.42 -11.55 -29.23
N THR A 136 -2.72 -11.12 -30.27
CA THR A 136 -3.23 -10.14 -31.20
C THR A 136 -4.51 -10.79 -31.69
N ARG A 137 -5.62 -10.44 -31.05
CA ARG A 137 -6.94 -10.84 -31.52
C ARG A 137 -6.95 -10.27 -32.93
N ARG A 138 -6.85 -11.14 -33.96
CA ARG A 138 -6.99 -10.69 -35.34
C ARG A 138 -8.39 -10.11 -35.42
N LEU A 139 -8.47 -8.79 -35.44
CA LEU A 139 -9.73 -8.09 -35.53
C LEU A 139 -10.22 -8.31 -36.97
N PRO A 140 -11.44 -8.79 -37.19
CA PRO A 140 -11.96 -8.99 -38.53
C PRO A 140 -12.02 -7.63 -39.27
N PRO A 141 -11.78 -7.61 -40.60
CA PRO A 141 -11.75 -6.36 -41.39
C PRO A 141 -13.04 -5.53 -41.33
N THR A 142 -14.16 -6.14 -40.91
CA THR A 142 -15.47 -5.50 -40.76
C THR A 142 -15.69 -4.85 -39.40
N MET A 143 -14.71 -4.89 -38.49
CA MET A 143 -14.89 -4.36 -37.13
C MET A 143 -14.84 -2.82 -37.13
N VAL A 144 -16.00 -2.20 -36.89
CA VAL A 144 -16.12 -0.74 -36.72
C VAL A 144 -15.91 -0.41 -35.23
N PHE A 145 -15.03 0.55 -34.94
CA PHE A 145 -14.81 1.04 -33.58
C PHE A 145 -15.79 2.19 -33.27
N GLY A 146 -16.55 2.04 -32.20
CA GLY A 146 -17.51 3.04 -31.72
C GLY A 146 -18.24 2.52 -30.47
N ILE A 147 -18.86 3.43 -29.71
CA ILE A 147 -19.75 3.05 -28.60
C ILE A 147 -21.01 2.46 -29.24
N SER A 148 -21.25 1.15 -29.08
CA SER A 148 -22.53 0.54 -29.43
C SER A 148 -23.63 1.36 -28.77
N THR A 149 -24.55 1.91 -29.56
CA THR A 149 -25.75 2.52 -29.00
C THR A 149 -26.43 1.47 -28.14
N ARG A 150 -26.78 1.82 -26.89
CA ARG A 150 -27.54 0.93 -26.02
C ARG A 150 -28.81 0.59 -26.80
N PRO A 151 -29.09 -0.70 -27.12
CA PRO A 151 -30.32 -1.02 -27.81
C PRO A 151 -31.47 -0.48 -26.95
N SER A 152 -32.42 0.19 -27.60
CA SER A 152 -33.65 0.60 -26.91
C SER A 152 -34.26 -0.64 -26.25
N THR A 153 -34.95 -0.45 -25.12
CA THR A 153 -35.72 -1.54 -24.50
C THR A 153 -36.56 -2.20 -25.58
N PRO A 154 -36.39 -3.52 -25.85
CA PRO A 154 -37.01 -4.16 -26.99
C PRO A 154 -38.52 -4.01 -26.88
N ILE A 155 -39.10 -3.17 -27.75
CA ILE A 155 -40.53 -2.83 -27.74
C ILE A 155 -41.41 -4.08 -27.85
N PHE A 156 -40.91 -5.10 -28.57
CA PHE A 156 -41.57 -6.37 -28.76
C PHE A 156 -41.76 -7.13 -27.43
N ASP A 157 -40.77 -7.14 -26.55
CA ASP A 157 -40.89 -7.78 -25.23
C ASP A 157 -41.86 -7.04 -24.29
N LEU A 158 -42.09 -5.74 -24.54
CA LEU A 158 -43.11 -4.96 -23.84
C LEU A 158 -44.52 -5.26 -24.38
N LEU A 159 -44.67 -5.33 -25.71
CA LEU A 159 -45.94 -5.64 -26.37
C LEU A 159 -46.39 -7.08 -26.09
N GLU A 160 -45.46 -8.03 -26.01
CA GLU A 160 -45.75 -9.43 -25.66
C GLU A 160 -45.86 -9.68 -24.15
N HIS A 161 -45.81 -8.63 -23.32
CA HIS A 161 -45.88 -8.74 -21.86
C HIS A 161 -44.82 -9.68 -21.22
N LYS A 162 -43.69 -9.94 -21.89
CA LYS A 162 -42.66 -10.87 -21.41
C LYS A 162 -42.14 -10.54 -20.01
N TYR A 163 -42.09 -9.26 -19.64
CA TYR A 163 -41.65 -8.82 -18.32
C TYR A 163 -42.67 -9.15 -17.21
N GLN A 164 -43.97 -9.04 -17.52
CA GLN A 164 -45.03 -9.48 -16.63
C GLN A 164 -44.97 -10.99 -16.44
N ASP A 165 -44.76 -11.76 -17.51
CA ASP A 165 -44.64 -13.21 -17.44
C ASP A 165 -43.43 -13.65 -16.62
N LYS A 166 -42.27 -13.02 -16.83
CA LYS A 166 -41.06 -13.26 -16.01
C LYS A 166 -41.33 -12.96 -14.54
N TRP A 167 -42.03 -11.87 -14.24
CA TRP A 167 -42.37 -11.51 -12.86
C TRP A 167 -43.33 -12.54 -12.23
N LEU A 168 -44.37 -12.96 -12.96
CA LEU A 168 -45.31 -13.99 -12.51
C LEU A 168 -44.64 -15.35 -12.31
N GLN A 169 -43.69 -15.73 -13.18
CA GLN A 169 -42.88 -16.94 -13.02
C GLN A 169 -41.98 -16.85 -11.78
N SER A 170 -41.29 -15.72 -11.58
CA SER A 170 -40.47 -15.48 -10.39
C SER A 170 -41.29 -15.54 -9.11
N ARG A 171 -42.49 -14.93 -9.11
CA ARG A 171 -43.43 -14.99 -7.99
C ARG A 171 -43.87 -16.43 -7.68
N ARG A 172 -44.25 -17.20 -8.69
CA ARG A 172 -44.59 -18.62 -8.54
C ARG A 172 -43.42 -19.44 -7.99
N ALA A 173 -42.20 -19.19 -8.48
CA ALA A 173 -41.01 -19.87 -8.00
C ALA A 173 -40.72 -19.56 -6.53
N GLN A 174 -40.85 -18.30 -6.12
CA GLN A 174 -40.71 -17.88 -4.72
C GLN A 174 -41.76 -18.51 -3.82
N GLU A 175 -43.02 -18.55 -4.25
CA GLU A 175 -44.10 -19.17 -3.49
C GLU A 175 -43.89 -20.68 -3.33
N LEU A 176 -43.46 -21.37 -4.40
CA LEU A 176 -43.09 -22.79 -4.35
C LEU A 176 -41.91 -23.04 -3.40
N ALA A 177 -40.90 -22.16 -3.40
CA ALA A 177 -39.77 -22.25 -2.48
C ALA A 177 -40.23 -22.10 -1.03
N LYS A 178 -41.02 -21.06 -0.72
CA LYS A 178 -41.58 -20.84 0.61
C LYS A 178 -42.44 -22.02 1.08
N ARG A 179 -43.29 -22.56 0.21
CA ARG A 179 -44.13 -23.73 0.52
C ARG A 179 -43.29 -24.99 0.78
N LYS A 180 -42.19 -25.17 0.05
CA LYS A 180 -41.22 -26.26 0.31
C LYS A 180 -40.55 -26.08 1.66
N GLU A 181 -40.11 -24.87 2.02
CA GLU A 181 -39.53 -24.57 3.33
C GLU A 181 -40.54 -24.83 4.46
N GLU A 182 -41.77 -24.33 4.35
CA GLU A 182 -42.84 -24.59 5.31
C GLU A 182 -43.14 -26.09 5.44
N THR A 183 -43.15 -26.82 4.33
CA THR A 183 -43.36 -28.27 4.34
C THR A 183 -42.17 -29.00 4.98
N GLN A 184 -40.93 -28.57 4.74
CA GLN A 184 -39.76 -29.11 5.43
C GLN A 184 -39.79 -28.81 6.93
N GLN A 185 -40.18 -27.60 7.34
CA GLN A 185 -40.36 -27.24 8.75
C GLN A 185 -41.45 -28.10 9.41
N LYS A 186 -42.58 -28.32 8.74
CA LYS A 186 -43.68 -29.17 9.23
C LYS A 186 -43.34 -30.66 9.23
N ARG A 187 -42.48 -31.13 8.32
CA ARG A 187 -41.97 -32.51 8.23
C ARG A 187 -40.83 -32.80 9.22
N ASN A 188 -40.53 -31.88 10.13
CA ASN A 188 -39.69 -32.15 11.30
C ASN A 188 -40.58 -32.39 12.54
N PRO A 189 -41.32 -33.52 12.65
CA PRO A 189 -42.11 -33.85 13.84
C PRO A 189 -41.24 -34.16 15.07
N CYS A 190 -39.91 -34.17 14.91
CA CYS A 190 -38.96 -34.53 15.95
C CYS A 190 -38.02 -33.38 16.33
N LYS A 191 -38.42 -32.12 16.11
CA LYS A 191 -37.74 -31.02 16.80
C LYS A 191 -38.29 -30.97 18.23
N VAL A 192 -37.76 -31.85 19.06
CA VAL A 192 -37.96 -31.81 20.51
C VAL A 192 -37.70 -30.38 20.96
N TYR A 193 -38.69 -29.75 21.60
CA TYR A 193 -38.50 -28.42 22.16
C TYR A 193 -37.33 -28.49 23.14
N ASP A 194 -36.29 -27.71 22.89
CA ASP A 194 -35.16 -27.64 23.80
C ASP A 194 -35.67 -27.15 25.15
N THR A 195 -35.54 -28.00 26.17
CA THR A 195 -35.80 -27.59 27.54
C THR A 195 -34.77 -26.53 27.94
N ARG A 196 -35.08 -25.70 28.94
CA ARG A 196 -34.14 -24.70 29.48
C ARG A 196 -32.77 -25.31 29.82
N ALA A 197 -32.75 -26.58 30.27
CA ALA A 197 -31.52 -27.33 30.53
C ALA A 197 -30.74 -27.67 29.25
N SER A 198 -31.39 -28.07 28.15
CA SER A 198 -30.76 -28.28 26.84
C SER A 198 -30.15 -26.98 26.30
N LEU A 199 -30.90 -25.88 26.44
CA LEU A 199 -30.45 -24.55 26.05
C LEU A 199 -29.22 -24.12 26.85
N LEU A 200 -29.23 -24.28 28.18
CA LEU A 200 -28.09 -23.97 29.04
C LEU A 200 -26.88 -24.90 28.82
N ARG A 201 -27.09 -26.12 28.35
CA ARG A 201 -26.00 -27.05 27.97
C ARG A 201 -25.26 -26.60 26.72
N THR A 202 -25.97 -26.00 25.77
CA THR A 202 -25.39 -25.52 24.50
C THR A 202 -25.00 -24.05 24.54
N TYR A 203 -25.55 -23.29 25.48
CA TYR A 203 -25.20 -21.90 25.71
C TYR A 203 -23.79 -21.79 26.29
N GLN A 204 -22.86 -21.42 25.42
CA GLN A 204 -21.55 -20.97 25.84
C GLN A 204 -21.67 -19.50 26.21
N ASN A 205 -21.35 -19.14 27.47
CA ASN A 205 -21.22 -17.74 27.84
C ASN A 205 -20.33 -17.06 26.80
N PRO A 206 -20.71 -15.89 26.26
CA PRO A 206 -19.89 -15.17 25.30
C PRO A 206 -18.53 -14.93 25.96
N VAL A 207 -17.55 -15.75 25.59
CA VAL A 207 -16.18 -15.59 26.04
C VAL A 207 -15.66 -14.43 25.22
N GLU A 208 -15.22 -13.36 25.89
CA GLU A 208 -14.54 -12.29 25.18
C GLU A 208 -13.45 -12.91 24.31
N PRO A 209 -13.41 -12.58 23.01
CA PRO A 209 -12.51 -13.25 22.08
C PRO A 209 -11.09 -13.20 22.65
N ALA A 210 -10.42 -14.35 22.63
CA ALA A 210 -9.07 -14.45 23.18
C ALA A 210 -8.22 -13.31 22.61
N PRO A 211 -7.56 -12.50 23.47
CA PRO A 211 -6.79 -11.36 23.00
C PRO A 211 -5.75 -11.83 21.99
N LEU A 212 -5.48 -11.01 20.97
CA LEU A 212 -4.49 -11.31 19.95
C LEU A 212 -3.15 -11.68 20.61
N TRP A 213 -2.44 -12.64 20.01
CA TRP A 213 -1.15 -13.07 20.53
C TRP A 213 -0.21 -11.87 20.71
N GLN A 214 0.27 -11.69 21.93
CA GLN A 214 1.16 -10.60 22.31
C GLN A 214 2.35 -11.18 23.09
N MET A 215 3.57 -10.76 22.74
CA MET A 215 4.78 -11.16 23.44
C MET A 215 4.72 -10.78 24.94
N SER A 216 5.25 -11.64 25.81
CA SER A 216 5.24 -11.43 27.27
C SER A 216 5.80 -10.08 27.72
N LYS A 217 6.87 -9.61 27.05
CA LYS A 217 7.50 -8.31 27.31
C LYS A 217 6.55 -7.12 27.06
N PHE A 218 5.66 -7.23 26.09
CA PHE A 218 4.74 -6.14 25.76
C PHE A 218 3.49 -6.13 26.65
N LYS A 219 3.11 -7.25 27.26
CA LYS A 219 1.96 -7.29 28.19
C LYS A 219 2.14 -6.38 29.42
N LYS A 220 3.37 -6.29 29.94
CA LYS A 220 3.67 -5.50 31.15
C LYS A 220 4.35 -4.16 30.84
N ASN A 221 5.23 -4.13 29.84
CA ASN A 221 6.11 -2.98 29.61
C ASN A 221 5.67 -2.07 28.46
N ALA A 222 4.65 -2.45 27.66
CA ALA A 222 4.09 -1.56 26.64
C ALA A 222 3.12 -0.56 27.28
N ARG A 223 3.61 0.21 28.25
CA ARG A 223 2.89 1.41 28.70
C ARG A 223 3.15 2.53 27.69
N PRO A 224 2.17 3.37 27.38
CA PRO A 224 2.40 4.57 26.58
C PRO A 224 3.51 5.38 27.26
N SER A 225 4.62 5.62 26.57
CA SER A 225 5.70 6.46 27.09
C SER A 225 5.32 7.94 27.11
N LEU A 226 4.28 8.30 26.36
CA LEU A 226 3.78 9.66 26.20
C LEU A 226 2.26 9.65 26.36
N GLN A 227 1.77 10.48 27.28
CA GLN A 227 0.35 10.81 27.38
C GLN A 227 0.13 12.13 26.63
N THR A 228 -0.29 12.04 25.37
CA THR A 228 -0.47 13.21 24.49
C THR A 228 -1.81 13.92 24.72
N PHE A 229 -2.78 13.25 25.35
CA PHE A 229 -4.08 13.83 25.67
C PHE A 229 -4.05 14.63 26.96
N ARG A 230 -4.65 15.84 26.92
CA ARG A 230 -4.71 16.76 28.08
C ARG A 230 -5.64 16.26 29.20
N THR A 231 -6.70 15.52 28.86
CA THR A 231 -7.68 14.96 29.81
C THR A 231 -8.12 13.56 29.37
N LYS A 232 -8.63 12.75 30.31
CA LYS A 232 -9.17 11.42 29.99
C LYS A 232 -10.39 11.48 29.07
N GLY A 233 -11.30 12.45 29.29
CA GLY A 233 -12.45 12.64 28.40
C GLY A 233 -12.04 13.01 26.96
N ALA A 234 -10.96 13.78 26.77
CA ALA A 234 -10.44 14.06 25.44
C ALA A 234 -9.85 12.81 24.77
N GLN A 235 -9.29 11.88 25.55
CA GLN A 235 -8.81 10.60 25.06
C GLN A 235 -9.97 9.72 24.59
N GLU A 236 -11.00 9.55 25.42
CA GLU A 236 -12.19 8.74 25.09
C GLU A 236 -12.87 9.26 23.82
N ASN A 237 -13.15 10.57 23.77
CA ASN A 237 -13.73 11.20 22.57
C ASN A 237 -12.88 11.00 21.31
N ALA A 238 -11.56 11.02 21.43
CA ALA A 238 -10.67 10.79 20.29
C ALA A 238 -10.74 9.34 19.78
N PHE A 239 -10.86 8.35 20.68
CA PHE A 239 -11.04 6.95 20.31
C PHE A 239 -12.42 6.69 19.68
N ASP A 240 -13.48 7.32 20.19
CA ASP A 240 -14.82 7.21 19.61
C ASP A 240 -14.90 7.82 18.20
N ASN A 241 -14.26 8.99 18.02
CA ASN A 241 -14.12 9.61 16.70
C ASN A 241 -13.29 8.73 15.75
N PHE A 242 -12.24 8.08 16.26
CA PHE A 242 -11.43 7.17 15.46
C PHE A 242 -12.22 5.92 15.04
N ALA A 243 -12.99 5.32 15.95
CA ALA A 243 -13.81 4.14 15.66
C ALA A 243 -14.90 4.44 14.62
N SER A 244 -15.52 5.62 14.68
CA SER A 244 -16.48 6.06 13.67
C SER A 244 -15.83 6.38 12.32
N ASP A 245 -14.65 7.02 12.30
CA ASP A 245 -13.89 7.32 11.06
C ASP A 245 -13.37 6.04 10.38
N GLN A 246 -12.97 5.01 11.14
CA GLN A 246 -12.44 3.73 10.64
C GLN A 246 -13.40 3.02 9.68
N ILE A 247 -14.72 3.13 9.87
CA ILE A 247 -15.75 2.49 9.01
C ILE A 247 -15.63 2.97 7.56
N SER A 248 -15.23 4.21 7.37
CA SER A 248 -15.16 4.87 6.06
C SER A 248 -13.80 4.70 5.37
N ARG A 249 -12.81 4.03 5.99
CA ARG A 249 -11.42 3.96 5.51
C ARG A 249 -11.01 2.54 5.15
N LYS A 250 -10.15 2.43 4.12
CA LYS A 250 -9.60 1.14 3.66
C LYS A 250 -8.56 0.58 4.65
N GLY A 251 -8.49 -0.75 4.75
CA GLY A 251 -7.44 -1.49 5.45
C GLY A 251 -7.83 -2.00 6.84
N ASN A 252 -7.17 -3.07 7.30
CA ASN A 252 -7.54 -3.81 8.52
C ASN A 252 -7.54 -2.98 9.81
N LEU A 253 -6.79 -1.88 9.85
CA LEU A 253 -6.68 -0.99 11.01
C LEU A 253 -7.38 0.37 10.79
N GLY A 254 -8.12 0.56 9.69
CA GLY A 254 -8.83 1.82 9.44
C GLY A 254 -7.95 3.03 9.13
N HIS A 255 -6.66 2.84 8.87
CA HIS A 255 -5.70 3.94 8.63
C HIS A 255 -5.48 4.26 7.15
N GLY A 256 -6.16 3.59 6.22
CA GLY A 256 -6.00 3.82 4.79
C GLY A 256 -6.84 4.97 4.25
N VAL A 257 -6.87 5.08 2.91
CA VAL A 257 -7.64 6.09 2.19
C VAL A 257 -9.14 5.81 2.33
N TYR A 258 -9.97 6.86 2.34
CA TYR A 258 -11.42 6.74 2.34
C TYR A 258 -11.92 5.79 1.24
N GLU A 259 -12.87 4.92 1.58
CA GLU A 259 -13.61 4.14 0.61
C GLU A 259 -14.48 5.07 -0.24
N SER A 260 -14.40 4.89 -1.55
CA SER A 260 -15.36 5.51 -2.47
C SER A 260 -16.76 5.00 -2.12
N ALA A 261 -17.76 5.89 -2.17
CA ALA A 261 -19.15 5.52 -1.95
C ALA A 261 -19.51 4.29 -2.79
N LYS A 262 -20.06 3.26 -2.14
CA LYS A 262 -20.59 2.08 -2.82
C LYS A 262 -21.95 2.49 -3.40
N ASN A 263 -21.99 2.68 -4.71
CA ASN A 263 -23.23 2.87 -5.47
C ASN A 263 -24.07 1.60 -5.50
#